data_AF-A0A4P6FVG0-F1
#
_entry.id   AF-A0A4P6FVG0-F1
#
_cell.length_a   1.000
_cell.length_b   1.000
_cell.length_c   1.000
_cell.angle_alpha   90.00
_cell.angle_beta   90.00
_cell.angle_gamma   90.00
#
_symmetry.space_group_name_H-M   'P 1'
#
loop_
_entity.id
_entity.type
_entity.pdbx_description
1 polymer ?
#
loop_
_entity_poly.entity_id
_entity_poly.type
_entity_poly.pdbx_seq_one_letter_code
_entity_poly.pdbx_strand_id
1 'polypeptide(L)'
;MRAGAFDPPRAAPELDLRGSDGSKVTLTRYRGKVVLLTFGFTNCAAVCPTTLATLAQARAALGVDAKSVQVIFVTVDPERDDTARMREYLGAFDPSFIGATGSPEALANVRRAYGVTATREGAGADYAMRHTSSIFMIDGAGKLRALMPFGHDAADFVHDIPFLAGR
;
A
#
# COMPACT_ATOMS: atom_id res chain seq x y z
N MET A 1 -16.36 9.97 -4.60
CA MET A 1 -15.58 8.82 -4.12
C MET A 1 -16.15 8.40 -2.78
N ARG A 2 -16.16 7.10 -2.48
CA ARG A 2 -16.51 6.56 -1.16
C ARG A 2 -15.38 6.78 -0.17
N ALA A 3 -14.14 6.85 -0.66
CA ALA A 3 -12.98 7.32 0.08
C ALA A 3 -13.04 8.83 0.37
N GLY A 4 -12.37 9.26 1.44
CA GLY A 4 -12.18 10.67 1.75
C GLY A 4 -11.25 11.32 0.74
N ALA A 5 -11.79 12.23 -0.07
CA ALA A 5 -11.07 12.90 -1.15
C ALA A 5 -10.17 14.04 -0.64
N PHE A 6 -9.03 14.24 -1.29
CA PHE A 6 -8.23 15.46 -1.16
C PHE A 6 -8.63 16.44 -2.26
N ASP A 7 -9.12 17.61 -1.84
CA ASP A 7 -9.50 18.71 -2.73
C ASP A 7 -8.85 20.03 -2.27
N PRO A 8 -7.92 20.62 -3.05
CA PRO A 8 -7.40 20.10 -4.31
C PRO A 8 -6.51 18.84 -4.11
N PRO A 9 -6.35 18.00 -5.16
CA PRO A 9 -5.37 16.92 -5.15
C PRO A 9 -3.96 17.42 -4.83
N ARG A 10 -3.23 16.66 -4.00
CA ARG A 10 -1.84 16.97 -3.65
C ARG A 10 -0.86 16.04 -4.35
N ALA A 11 0.38 16.48 -4.56
CA ALA A 11 1.43 15.58 -5.02
C ALA A 11 1.61 14.45 -4.00
N ALA A 12 1.61 13.20 -4.46
CA ALA A 12 1.92 12.07 -3.60
C ALA A 12 3.42 12.10 -3.27
N PRO A 13 3.83 12.01 -1.99
CA PRO A 13 5.23 11.91 -1.64
C PRO A 13 5.90 10.72 -2.33
N GLU A 14 7.10 10.95 -2.89
CA GLU A 14 7.82 9.93 -3.64
C GLU A 14 8.23 8.76 -2.74
N LEU A 15 8.30 7.57 -3.33
CA LEU A 15 8.86 6.38 -2.70
C LEU A 15 10.29 6.21 -3.21
N ASP A 16 11.22 5.92 -2.31
CA ASP A 16 12.58 5.48 -2.65
C ASP A 16 12.92 4.27 -1.78
N LEU A 17 12.35 3.12 -2.16
CA LEU A 17 12.46 1.88 -1.41
C LEU A 17 12.84 0.72 -2.33
N ARG A 18 13.27 -0.39 -1.72
CA ARG A 18 13.57 -1.65 -2.42
C ARG A 18 12.32 -2.52 -2.49
N GLY A 19 12.02 -3.02 -3.68
CA GLY A 19 10.86 -3.87 -3.97
C GLY A 19 11.12 -5.37 -3.77
N SER A 20 10.07 -6.10 -3.46
CA SER A 20 10.06 -7.57 -3.36
C SER A 20 10.22 -8.29 -4.71
N ASP A 21 10.12 -7.55 -5.82
CA ASP A 21 10.44 -7.99 -7.19
C ASP A 21 11.90 -7.70 -7.58
N GLY A 22 12.72 -7.20 -6.65
CA GLY A 22 14.10 -6.78 -6.91
C GLY A 22 14.21 -5.40 -7.56
N SER A 23 13.10 -4.72 -7.82
CA SER A 23 13.09 -3.39 -8.40
C SER A 23 13.32 -2.28 -7.36
N LYS A 24 13.53 -1.06 -7.87
CA LYS A 24 13.35 0.17 -7.09
C LYS A 24 11.87 0.57 -7.12
N VAL A 25 11.27 0.76 -5.94
CA VAL A 25 9.89 1.22 -5.80
C VAL A 25 9.88 2.74 -5.73
N THR A 26 9.50 3.36 -6.84
CA THR A 26 9.19 4.79 -6.98
C THR A 26 7.80 4.93 -7.58
N LEU A 27 7.04 5.96 -7.20
CA LEU A 27 5.76 6.32 -7.83
C LEU A 27 5.94 6.68 -9.29
N THR A 28 7.10 7.23 -9.66
CA THR A 28 7.43 7.52 -11.06
C THR A 28 7.39 6.26 -11.94
N ARG A 29 7.80 5.09 -11.42
CA ARG A 29 7.68 3.79 -12.13
C ARG A 29 6.23 3.41 -12.46
N TYR A 30 5.26 3.93 -11.71
CA TYR A 30 3.84 3.58 -11.83
C TYR A 30 3.00 4.69 -12.45
N ARG A 31 3.61 5.67 -13.13
CA ARG A 31 2.85 6.65 -13.91
C ARG A 31 1.93 5.96 -14.92
N GLY A 32 0.73 6.49 -15.07
CA GLY A 32 -0.36 5.88 -15.84
C GLY A 32 -1.12 4.75 -15.13
N LYS A 33 -0.72 4.36 -13.90
CA LYS A 33 -1.45 3.42 -13.07
C LYS A 33 -2.03 4.09 -11.83
N VAL A 34 -3.19 3.64 -11.38
CA VAL A 34 -3.69 3.91 -10.04
C VAL A 34 -2.86 3.10 -9.04
N VAL A 35 -2.28 3.76 -8.05
CA VAL A 35 -1.53 3.10 -6.97
C VAL A 35 -2.38 3.09 -5.70
N LEU A 36 -2.62 1.89 -5.19
CA LEU A 36 -3.18 1.65 -3.86
C LEU A 36 -2.03 1.37 -2.91
N LEU A 37 -1.61 2.39 -2.18
CA LEU A 37 -0.49 2.33 -1.25
C LEU A 37 -1.00 2.06 0.17
N THR A 38 -0.48 1.03 0.81
CA THR A 38 -0.78 0.71 2.21
C THR A 38 0.50 0.43 2.99
N PHE A 39 0.41 0.61 4.30
CA PHE A 39 1.50 0.37 5.25
C PHE A 39 1.10 -0.77 6.18
N GLY A 40 2.00 -1.72 6.40
CA GLY A 40 1.70 -2.88 7.25
C GLY A 40 2.93 -3.71 7.57
N PHE A 41 2.73 -4.93 8.06
CA PHE A 41 3.81 -5.86 8.31
C PHE A 41 3.33 -7.31 8.15
N THR A 42 4.22 -8.24 7.81
CA THR A 42 3.81 -9.62 7.48
C THR A 42 3.42 -10.46 8.69
N ASN A 43 3.80 -10.04 9.90
CA ASN A 43 3.43 -10.71 11.16
C ASN A 43 2.10 -10.20 11.75
N CYS A 44 1.29 -9.48 10.97
CA CYS A 44 0.02 -8.93 11.42
C CYS A 44 -1.09 -10.00 11.38
N ALA A 45 -1.71 -10.28 12.53
CA ALA A 45 -2.64 -11.40 12.66
C ALA A 45 -3.97 -11.25 11.90
N ALA A 46 -4.47 -10.03 11.69
CA ALA A 46 -5.83 -9.82 11.18
C ALA A 46 -5.98 -8.69 10.16
N VAL A 47 -5.49 -7.48 10.46
CA VAL A 47 -5.76 -6.28 9.64
C VAL A 47 -5.08 -6.35 8.28
N CYS A 48 -3.78 -6.68 8.23
CA CYS A 48 -3.05 -6.80 6.97
C CYS A 48 -3.62 -7.90 6.06
N PRO A 49 -3.83 -9.17 6.51
CA PRO A 49 -4.35 -10.20 5.63
C PRO A 49 -5.76 -9.88 5.12
N THR A 50 -6.63 -9.29 5.97
CA THR A 50 -7.96 -8.86 5.55
C THR A 50 -7.88 -7.77 4.47
N THR A 51 -7.03 -6.75 4.68
CA THR A 51 -6.85 -5.66 3.73
C THR A 51 -6.32 -6.16 2.38
N LEU A 52 -5.32 -7.04 2.39
CA LEU A 52 -4.72 -7.57 1.17
C LEU A 52 -5.70 -8.46 0.41
N ALA A 53 -6.49 -9.27 1.11
CA ALA A 53 -7.57 -10.06 0.49
C ALA A 53 -8.62 -9.17 -0.17
N THR A 54 -9.06 -8.09 0.51
CA THR A 54 -9.99 -7.11 -0.06
C THR A 54 -9.43 -6.46 -1.32
N LEU A 55 -8.16 -6.03 -1.30
CA LEU A 55 -7.52 -5.41 -2.47
C LEU A 55 -7.36 -6.40 -3.64
N ALA A 56 -7.07 -7.67 -3.35
CA ALA A 56 -6.98 -8.72 -4.36
C ALA A 56 -8.35 -8.98 -5.00
N GLN A 57 -9.42 -9.06 -4.18
CA GLN A 57 -10.80 -9.18 -4.66
C GLN A 57 -11.20 -7.98 -5.53
N ALA A 58 -10.87 -6.76 -5.11
CA ALA A 58 -11.16 -5.55 -5.88
C ALA A 58 -10.47 -5.58 -7.24
N ARG A 59 -9.18 -5.96 -7.29
CA ARG A 59 -8.47 -6.09 -8.56
C ARG A 59 -9.04 -7.20 -9.44
N ALA A 60 -9.39 -8.35 -8.88
CA ALA A 60 -10.02 -9.42 -9.65
C ALA A 60 -11.34 -8.94 -10.29
N ALA A 61 -12.15 -8.18 -9.55
CA ALA A 61 -13.42 -7.63 -10.03
C ALA A 61 -13.26 -6.59 -11.16
N LEU A 62 -12.10 -5.92 -11.28
CA LEU A 62 -11.81 -5.01 -12.39
C LEU A 62 -11.52 -5.72 -13.73
N GLY A 63 -11.28 -7.03 -13.71
CA GLY A 63 -10.98 -7.80 -14.92
C GLY A 63 -9.80 -7.22 -15.71
N VAL A 64 -10.03 -6.87 -16.98
CA VAL A 64 -8.97 -6.34 -17.87
C VAL A 64 -8.38 -5.00 -17.40
N ASP A 65 -9.13 -4.21 -16.63
CA ASP A 65 -8.67 -2.93 -16.11
C ASP A 65 -7.74 -3.09 -14.88
N ALA A 66 -7.64 -4.29 -14.29
CA ALA A 66 -6.76 -4.59 -13.15
C ALA A 66 -5.26 -4.32 -13.43
N LYS A 67 -4.85 -4.36 -14.70
CA LYS A 67 -3.48 -4.02 -15.15
C LYS A 67 -3.11 -2.55 -14.96
N SER A 68 -4.13 -1.69 -14.86
CA SER A 68 -3.98 -0.25 -14.60
C SER A 68 -3.91 0.07 -13.10
N VAL A 69 -3.99 -0.95 -12.23
CA VAL A 69 -3.94 -0.80 -10.78
C VAL A 69 -2.73 -1.53 -10.22
N GLN A 70 -1.96 -0.85 -9.38
CA GLN A 70 -0.85 -1.42 -8.63
C GLN A 70 -1.10 -1.29 -7.12
N VAL A 71 -0.99 -2.39 -6.39
CA VAL A 71 -0.94 -2.38 -4.93
C VAL A 71 0.51 -2.35 -4.47
N ILE A 72 0.84 -1.43 -3.58
CA ILE A 72 2.16 -1.32 -2.96
C ILE A 72 1.99 -1.43 -1.44
N PHE A 73 2.67 -2.39 -0.84
CA PHE A 73 2.68 -2.64 0.59
C PHE A 73 4.03 -2.22 1.17
N VAL A 74 4.07 -1.11 1.91
CA VAL A 74 5.30 -0.63 2.56
C VAL A 74 5.38 -1.22 3.97
N THR A 75 6.46 -1.93 4.29
CA THR A 75 6.61 -2.48 5.63
C THR A 75 6.84 -1.38 6.67
N VAL A 76 6.24 -1.55 7.85
CA VAL A 76 6.57 -0.77 9.06
C VAL A 76 7.53 -1.52 9.98
N ASP A 77 7.94 -2.73 9.60
CA ASP A 77 8.70 -3.68 10.40
C ASP A 77 9.87 -4.33 9.64
N PRO A 78 10.88 -3.55 9.25
CA PRO A 78 11.97 -4.01 8.40
C PRO A 78 12.90 -5.05 9.05
N GLU A 79 12.82 -5.26 10.38
CA GLU A 79 13.61 -6.29 11.07
C GLU A 79 13.09 -7.69 10.77
N ARG A 80 11.79 -7.83 10.49
CA ARG A 80 11.14 -9.11 10.18
C ARG A 80 10.72 -9.21 8.72
N ASP A 81 10.52 -8.08 8.04
CA ASP A 81 10.03 -8.02 6.66
C ASP A 81 11.13 -7.69 5.65
N ASP A 82 11.85 -8.72 5.23
CA ASP A 82 12.72 -8.63 4.05
C ASP A 82 11.93 -8.79 2.74
N THR A 83 12.62 -8.57 1.62
CA THR A 83 12.01 -8.66 0.28
C THR A 83 11.51 -10.06 -0.06
N ALA A 84 12.17 -11.12 0.42
CA ALA A 84 11.80 -12.50 0.09
C ALA A 84 10.52 -12.90 0.84
N ARG A 85 10.47 -12.61 2.14
CA ARG A 85 9.30 -12.83 2.99
C ARG A 85 8.09 -12.05 2.49
N MET A 86 8.27 -10.77 2.15
CA MET A 86 7.17 -9.97 1.57
C MET A 86 6.71 -10.52 0.22
N ARG A 87 7.62 -11.03 -0.62
CA ARG A 87 7.24 -11.64 -1.91
C ARG A 87 6.35 -12.86 -1.70
N GLU A 88 6.73 -13.74 -0.80
CA GLU A 88 5.95 -14.94 -0.45
C GLU A 88 4.60 -14.55 0.15
N TYR A 89 4.60 -13.70 1.18
CA TYR A 89 3.39 -13.29 1.88
C TYR A 89 2.38 -12.60 0.96
N LEU A 90 2.82 -11.64 0.13
CA LEU A 90 1.93 -10.91 -0.78
C LEU A 90 1.48 -11.77 -1.96
N GLY A 91 2.34 -12.65 -2.45
CA GLY A 91 2.05 -13.55 -3.56
C GLY A 91 0.92 -14.55 -3.27
N ALA A 92 0.66 -14.85 -2.00
CA ALA A 92 -0.49 -15.65 -1.57
C ALA A 92 -1.85 -14.96 -1.81
N PHE A 93 -1.87 -13.63 -1.93
CA PHE A 93 -3.08 -12.87 -2.23
C PHE A 93 -3.17 -12.54 -3.72
N ASP A 94 -2.09 -11.94 -4.25
CA ASP A 94 -2.00 -11.56 -5.66
C ASP A 94 -0.51 -11.44 -6.05
N PRO A 95 -0.03 -12.22 -7.04
CA PRO A 95 1.39 -12.26 -7.40
C PRO A 95 1.91 -10.94 -7.99
N SER A 96 1.03 -10.00 -8.35
CA SER A 96 1.46 -8.69 -8.83
C SER A 96 1.56 -7.63 -7.73
N PHE A 97 1.28 -7.95 -6.47
CA PHE A 97 1.51 -7.05 -5.35
C PHE A 97 2.99 -6.85 -5.10
N ILE A 98 3.39 -5.62 -4.81
CA ILE A 98 4.80 -5.27 -4.55
C ILE A 98 4.96 -4.88 -3.09
N GLY A 99 5.82 -5.61 -2.39
CA GLY A 99 6.28 -5.27 -1.05
C GLY A 99 7.46 -4.32 -1.14
N ALA A 100 7.50 -3.29 -0.31
CA ALA A 100 8.55 -2.29 -0.29
C ALA A 100 9.17 -2.19 1.11
N THR A 101 10.49 -2.35 1.18
CA THR A 101 11.30 -2.23 2.41
C THR A 101 12.55 -1.41 2.16
N GLY A 102 13.28 -1.05 3.20
CA GLY A 102 14.46 -0.20 3.12
C GLY A 102 15.13 -0.02 4.48
N SER A 103 16.06 0.93 4.57
CA SER A 103 16.63 1.29 5.86
C SER A 103 15.54 1.85 6.81
N PRO A 104 15.70 1.71 8.14
CA PRO A 104 14.78 2.29 9.09
C PRO A 104 14.54 3.79 8.87
N GLU A 105 15.58 4.53 8.47
CA GLU A 105 15.50 5.95 8.14
C GLU A 105 14.66 6.22 6.88
N ALA A 106 14.89 5.49 5.78
CA ALA A 106 14.10 5.63 4.56
C ALA A 106 12.62 5.36 4.83
N LEU A 107 12.31 4.29 5.58
CA LEU A 107 10.94 3.97 5.98
C LEU A 107 10.34 5.01 6.92
N ALA A 108 11.11 5.59 7.85
CA ALA A 108 10.65 6.68 8.70
C ALA A 108 10.32 7.94 7.89
N ASN A 109 11.12 8.26 6.87
CA ASN A 109 10.89 9.40 5.98
C ASN A 109 9.61 9.23 5.16
N VAL A 110 9.40 8.05 4.56
CA VAL A 110 8.17 7.75 3.82
C VAL A 110 6.95 7.80 4.75
N ARG A 111 6.99 7.12 5.90
CA ARG A 111 5.88 7.14 6.88
C ARG A 111 5.50 8.56 7.28
N ARG A 112 6.48 9.39 7.63
CA ARG A 112 6.26 10.80 8.01
C ARG A 112 5.63 11.60 6.87
N ALA A 113 6.08 11.42 5.63
CA ALA A 113 5.54 12.15 4.49
C ALA A 113 4.07 11.81 4.21
N TYR A 114 3.64 10.59 4.54
CA TYR A 114 2.25 10.13 4.44
C TYR A 114 1.44 10.32 5.73
N GLY A 115 2.05 10.82 6.82
CA GLY A 115 1.38 10.97 8.12
C GLY A 115 1.06 9.63 8.82
N VAL A 116 1.79 8.56 8.48
CA VAL A 116 1.62 7.24 9.07
C VAL A 116 2.45 7.13 10.34
N THR A 117 1.80 6.72 11.43
CA THR A 117 2.49 6.36 12.67
C THR A 117 2.68 4.86 12.71
N ALA A 118 3.81 4.41 13.27
CA ALA A 118 4.03 3.01 13.58
C ALA A 118 4.88 2.94 14.85
N THR A 119 4.36 2.26 15.87
CA THR A 119 4.98 2.10 17.18
C THR A 119 5.17 0.64 17.49
N ARG A 120 6.38 0.30 17.94
CA ARG A 120 6.67 -1.00 18.54
C ARG A 120 6.08 -1.04 19.94
N GLU A 121 5.38 -2.12 20.27
CA GLU A 121 4.85 -2.39 21.60
C GLU A 121 5.39 -3.73 22.09
N GLY A 122 5.97 -3.75 23.29
CA GLY A 122 6.68 -4.92 23.83
C GLY A 122 8.20 -4.86 23.63
N ALA A 123 8.89 -5.94 24.03
CA ALA A 123 10.35 -6.04 24.03
C ALA A 123 10.83 -7.38 23.46
N GLY A 124 12.08 -7.43 23.01
CA GLY A 124 12.68 -8.64 22.45
C GLY A 124 12.03 -9.05 21.13
N ALA A 125 11.86 -10.35 20.92
CA ALA A 125 11.26 -10.92 19.70
C ALA A 125 9.72 -10.87 19.69
N ASP A 126 9.08 -10.75 20.85
CA ASP A 126 7.62 -10.86 21.04
C ASP A 126 6.89 -9.51 20.91
N TYR A 127 7.48 -8.56 20.19
CA TYR A 127 6.86 -7.25 20.01
C TYR A 127 5.75 -7.26 18.95
N ALA A 128 4.74 -6.45 19.22
CA ALA A 128 3.70 -6.08 18.28
C ALA A 128 4.02 -4.74 17.61
N MET A 129 3.40 -4.51 16.45
CA MET A 129 3.43 -3.24 15.75
C MET A 129 2.03 -2.66 15.71
N ARG A 130 1.84 -1.47 16.29
CA ARG A 130 0.63 -0.67 16.13
C ARG A 130 0.90 0.39 15.08
N HIS A 131 0.05 0.46 14.04
CA HIS A 131 0.23 1.45 12.97
C HIS A 131 -1.10 1.94 12.39
N THR A 132 -1.05 3.10 11.73
CA THR A 132 -2.17 3.62 10.93
C THR A 132 -2.52 2.63 9.82
N SER A 133 -3.80 2.25 9.74
CA SER A 133 -4.31 1.29 8.75
C SER A 133 -5.26 2.00 7.79
N SER A 134 -4.67 2.64 6.79
CA SER A 134 -5.39 3.30 5.70
C SER A 134 -4.72 3.00 4.37
N ILE A 135 -5.50 3.11 3.29
CA ILE A 135 -5.05 2.95 1.91
C ILE A 135 -5.06 4.31 1.25
N PHE A 136 -3.89 4.73 0.79
CA PHE A 136 -3.69 5.94 0.02
C PHE A 136 -3.93 5.64 -1.44
N MET A 137 -4.84 6.40 -2.05
CA MET A 137 -5.20 6.22 -3.46
C MET A 137 -4.55 7.32 -4.29
N ILE A 138 -3.61 6.91 -5.13
CA ILE A 138 -2.78 7.81 -5.96
C ILE A 138 -3.15 7.57 -7.42
N ASP A 139 -3.38 8.64 -8.18
CA ASP A 139 -3.73 8.54 -9.60
C ASP A 139 -2.52 8.33 -10.52
N GLY A 140 -2.81 8.11 -11.81
CA GLY A 140 -1.78 7.91 -12.83
C GLY A 140 -0.83 9.09 -13.04
N ALA A 141 -1.18 10.29 -12.57
CA ALA A 141 -0.31 11.47 -12.59
C ALA A 141 0.59 11.57 -11.34
N GLY A 142 0.44 10.66 -10.38
CA GLY A 142 1.16 10.70 -9.11
C GLY A 142 0.58 11.70 -8.11
N LYS A 143 -0.70 12.04 -8.22
CA LYS A 143 -1.40 12.85 -7.22
C LYS A 143 -2.08 11.94 -6.22
N LEU A 144 -1.93 12.25 -4.93
CA LEU A 144 -2.71 11.63 -3.87
C LEU A 144 -4.11 12.23 -3.91
N ARG A 145 -5.10 11.39 -4.22
CA ARG A 145 -6.48 11.79 -4.51
C ARG A 145 -7.45 11.46 -3.38
N ALA A 146 -7.21 10.35 -2.69
CA ALA A 146 -8.07 9.93 -1.61
C ALA A 146 -7.35 9.10 -0.55
N LEU A 147 -7.98 8.99 0.61
CA LEU A 147 -7.61 8.10 1.70
C LEU A 147 -8.83 7.24 2.04
N MET A 148 -8.65 5.93 2.01
CA MET A 148 -9.66 4.96 2.42
C MET A 148 -9.22 4.30 3.73
N PRO A 149 -9.95 4.48 4.84
CA PRO A 149 -9.66 3.78 6.09
C PRO A 149 -9.76 2.25 5.94
N PHE A 150 -9.23 1.51 6.90
CA PHE A 150 -9.56 0.09 7.04
C PHE A 150 -11.07 -0.13 7.27
N GLY A 151 -11.59 -1.27 6.82
CA GLY A 151 -12.99 -1.68 7.02
C GLY A 151 -13.88 -1.53 5.79
N HIS A 152 -13.37 -0.95 4.71
CA HIS A 152 -14.05 -0.89 3.41
C HIS A 152 -13.99 -2.21 2.66
N ASP A 153 -15.01 -2.50 1.87
CA ASP A 153 -15.13 -3.73 1.08
C ASP A 153 -14.52 -3.58 -0.32
N ALA A 154 -14.44 -4.68 -1.06
CA ALA A 154 -13.86 -4.69 -2.40
C ALA A 154 -14.65 -3.80 -3.38
N ALA A 155 -15.96 -3.67 -3.20
CA ALA A 155 -16.84 -2.89 -4.06
C ALA A 155 -16.56 -1.39 -3.92
N ASP A 156 -16.13 -0.93 -2.74
CA ASP A 156 -15.71 0.46 -2.53
C ASP A 156 -14.50 0.83 -3.40
N PHE A 157 -13.50 -0.04 -3.47
CA PHE A 157 -12.33 0.18 -4.33
C PHE A 157 -12.71 0.11 -5.81
N VAL A 158 -13.52 -0.88 -6.21
CA VAL A 158 -13.98 -1.02 -7.60
C VAL A 158 -14.76 0.22 -8.04
N HIS A 159 -15.58 0.78 -7.16
CA HIS A 159 -16.30 2.01 -7.41
C HIS A 159 -15.36 3.22 -7.58
N ASP A 160 -14.34 3.35 -6.73
CA ASP A 160 -13.51 4.56 -6.68
C ASP A 160 -12.37 4.61 -7.71
N ILE A 161 -11.78 3.46 -8.05
CA ILE A 161 -10.64 3.35 -8.98
C ILE A 161 -10.86 4.05 -10.33
N PRO A 162 -12.05 3.94 -10.98
CA PRO A 162 -12.31 4.64 -12.24
C PRO A 162 -12.12 6.17 -12.17
N PHE A 163 -12.49 6.82 -11.06
CA PHE A 163 -12.32 8.27 -10.90
C PHE A 163 -10.83 8.70 -10.77
N LEU A 164 -9.95 7.74 -10.49
CA LEU A 164 -8.51 7.92 -10.35
C LEU A 164 -7.76 7.61 -11.64
N ALA A 165 -8.36 6.81 -12.53
CA ALA A 165 -7.78 6.44 -13.81
C ALA A 165 -7.82 7.58 -14.84
N GLY A 166 -8.47 8.71 -14.52
CA GLY A 166 -8.54 9.89 -15.41
C GLY A 166 -9.38 9.67 -16.66
N ARG A 167 -10.41 8.82 -16.57
CA ARG A 167 -11.46 8.69 -17.60
C ARG A 167 -12.58 9.70 -17.34
#